data_AF-A0A2N3QPA7-F1
#
_entry.id   AF-A0A2N3QPA7-F1
#
_cell.length_a   1.000
_cell.length_b   1.000
_cell.length_c   1.000
_cell.angle_alpha   90.00
_cell.angle_beta   90.00
_cell.angle_gamma   90.00
#
_symmetry.space_group_name_H-M   'P 1'
#
loop_
_entity.id
_entity.type
_entity.pdbx_description
1 polymer ?
#
loop_
_entity_poly.entity_id
_entity_poly.type
_entity_poly.pdbx_seq_one_letter_code
_entity_poly.pdbx_strand_id
1 'polypeptide(L)'
;MRFIAGVWRLAIAALCFVGTYEAWTIPNRWVYFTFQTGFMLGIVMLWSGAASLLKGIQPPAWLKGCLTVYAIITALVAFLLMPPDDPHYVPQVLGIMTNTMLHRIAPVMAVVDFLLFDPHRRFKPSYVLSWMGYFPIYLAFVVIRAQLWPHSGPSVGGNPYPYTFIDLGQLGWSQFIVNIVGLVIGFLLVALAVFLIDRILPEKSLLCSQ
;
A
#
# COMPACT_ATOMS: atom_id res chain seq x y z
N MET A 1 -0.26 26.36 -6.02
CA MET A 1 -0.73 25.15 -5.29
C MET A 1 -0.78 23.89 -6.16
N ARG A 2 -1.54 23.87 -7.27
CA ARG A 2 -1.66 22.68 -8.16
C ARG A 2 -0.32 22.13 -8.66
N PHE A 3 0.64 23.01 -8.96
CA PHE A 3 1.99 22.61 -9.35
C PHE A 3 2.70 21.81 -8.24
N ILE A 4 2.66 22.30 -6.99
CA ILE A 4 3.26 21.64 -5.82
C ILE A 4 2.63 20.27 -5.59
N ALA A 5 1.29 20.19 -5.59
CA ALA A 5 0.57 18.91 -5.48
C ALA A 5 0.95 17.95 -6.61
N GLY A 6 1.09 18.46 -7.85
CA GLY A 6 1.53 17.66 -9.00
C GLY A 6 2.92 17.08 -8.80
N VAL A 7 3.90 17.91 -8.45
CA VAL A 7 5.28 17.47 -8.19
C VAL A 7 5.34 16.49 -7.02
N TRP A 8 4.60 16.74 -5.93
CA TRP A 8 4.50 15.84 -4.78
C TRP A 8 4.02 14.44 -5.18
N ARG A 9 2.93 14.37 -5.94
CA ARG A 9 2.36 13.09 -6.42
C ARG A 9 3.28 12.37 -7.38
N LEU A 10 3.95 13.10 -8.28
CA LEU A 10 4.97 12.50 -9.16
C LEU A 10 6.17 11.96 -8.35
N ALA A 11 6.56 12.62 -7.26
CA ALA A 11 7.60 12.11 -6.36
C ALA A 11 7.16 10.82 -5.65
N ILE A 12 5.91 10.73 -5.18
CA ILE A 12 5.36 9.47 -4.65
C ILE A 12 5.42 8.38 -5.72
N ALA A 13 5.00 8.70 -6.96
CA ALA A 13 5.02 7.74 -8.06
C ALA A 13 6.43 7.21 -8.35
N ALA A 14 7.42 8.10 -8.40
CA ALA A 14 8.82 7.72 -8.59
C ALA A 14 9.31 6.80 -7.46
N LEU A 15 9.04 7.14 -6.19
CA LEU A 15 9.40 6.31 -5.03
C LEU A 15 8.73 4.94 -5.07
N CYS A 16 7.48 4.86 -5.51
CA CYS A 16 6.78 3.59 -5.67
C CYS A 16 7.38 2.73 -6.79
N PHE A 17 7.68 3.31 -7.96
CA PHE A 17 8.28 2.55 -9.06
C PHE A 17 9.71 2.11 -8.75
N VAL A 18 10.51 2.97 -8.13
CA VAL A 18 11.83 2.59 -7.63
C VAL A 18 11.67 1.52 -6.54
N GLY A 19 10.83 1.73 -5.53
CA GLY A 19 10.63 0.75 -4.46
C GLY A 19 10.18 -0.63 -4.96
N THR A 20 9.51 -0.70 -6.12
CA THR A 20 9.02 -1.95 -6.71
C THR A 20 9.93 -2.55 -7.79
N TYR A 21 11.04 -1.91 -8.15
CA TYR A 21 11.84 -2.31 -9.32
C TYR A 21 12.35 -3.76 -9.22
N GLU A 22 12.62 -4.26 -8.01
CA GLU A 22 13.09 -5.63 -7.82
C GLU A 22 12.09 -6.64 -8.39
N ALA A 23 10.79 -6.39 -8.24
CA ALA A 23 9.76 -7.27 -8.77
C ALA A 23 9.68 -7.29 -10.30
N TRP A 24 10.26 -6.29 -10.97
CA TRP A 24 10.26 -6.22 -12.44
C TRP A 24 11.25 -7.22 -13.03
N THR A 25 12.27 -7.61 -12.26
CA THR A 25 13.32 -8.57 -12.69
C THR A 25 13.24 -9.90 -11.94
N ILE A 26 12.65 -9.91 -10.74
CA ILE A 26 12.45 -11.09 -9.90
C ILE A 26 10.94 -11.30 -9.71
N PRO A 27 10.26 -12.03 -10.62
CA PRO A 27 8.80 -12.03 -10.67
C PRO A 27 8.10 -12.55 -9.41
N ASN A 28 8.73 -13.45 -8.65
CA ASN A 28 8.13 -13.96 -7.41
C ASN A 28 7.99 -12.88 -6.32
N ARG A 29 8.68 -11.72 -6.43
CA ARG A 29 8.46 -10.57 -5.54
C ARG A 29 7.06 -9.98 -5.68
N TRP A 30 6.37 -10.18 -6.82
CA TRP A 30 4.97 -9.77 -6.95
C TRP A 30 4.02 -10.53 -6.02
N VAL A 31 4.46 -11.60 -5.36
CA VAL A 31 3.66 -12.29 -4.34
C VAL A 31 3.46 -11.43 -3.10
N TYR A 32 4.33 -10.46 -2.82
CA TYR A 32 4.18 -9.56 -1.68
C TYR A 32 3.09 -8.51 -1.91
N PHE A 33 2.22 -8.34 -0.91
CA PHE A 33 1.21 -7.28 -0.88
C PHE A 33 1.82 -5.88 -1.08
N THR A 34 2.97 -5.62 -0.44
CA THR A 34 3.70 -4.35 -0.53
C THR A 34 4.05 -3.98 -1.98
N PHE A 35 4.54 -4.94 -2.78
CA PHE A 35 4.91 -4.69 -4.17
C PHE A 35 3.67 -4.41 -5.04
N GLN A 36 2.62 -5.22 -4.91
CA GLN A 36 1.37 -5.05 -5.67
C GLN A 36 0.71 -3.68 -5.37
N THR A 37 0.54 -3.36 -4.09
CA THR A 37 -0.12 -2.12 -3.67
C THR A 37 0.75 -0.89 -3.85
N GLY A 38 2.06 -0.99 -3.62
CA GLY A 38 3.02 0.07 -3.91
C GLY A 38 3.05 0.43 -5.39
N PHE A 39 3.04 -0.57 -6.29
CA PHE A 39 2.98 -0.34 -7.73
C PHE A 39 1.68 0.35 -8.15
N MET A 40 0.54 -0.11 -7.60
CA MET A 40 -0.76 0.51 -7.88
C MET A 40 -0.85 1.95 -7.34
N LEU A 41 -0.29 2.22 -6.16
CA LEU A 41 -0.13 3.57 -5.64
C LEU A 41 0.70 4.43 -6.60
N GLY A 42 1.80 3.88 -7.13
CA GLY A 42 2.64 4.56 -8.11
C GLY A 42 1.87 4.98 -9.37
N ILE A 43 1.07 4.07 -9.95
CA ILE A 43 0.23 4.36 -11.12
C ILE A 43 -0.78 5.48 -10.82
N VAL A 44 -1.47 5.40 -9.69
CA VAL A 44 -2.53 6.36 -9.34
C VAL A 44 -1.95 7.73 -9.00
N MET A 45 -0.77 7.77 -8.37
CA MET A 45 -0.07 9.01 -8.09
C MET A 45 0.56 9.62 -9.35
N LEU A 46 0.99 8.80 -10.32
CA LEU A 46 1.41 9.27 -11.64
C LEU A 46 0.22 9.92 -12.37
N TRP A 47 -0.93 9.25 -12.41
CA TRP A 47 -2.17 9.82 -12.99
C TRP A 47 -2.56 11.11 -12.26
N SER A 48 -2.65 11.09 -10.93
CA SER A 48 -3.03 12.27 -10.15
C SER A 48 -2.04 13.43 -10.28
N GLY A 49 -0.74 13.14 -10.34
CA GLY A 49 0.31 14.12 -10.58
C GLY A 49 0.20 14.77 -11.96
N ALA A 50 0.12 13.96 -13.02
CA ALA A 50 -0.09 14.43 -14.39
C ALA A 50 -1.38 15.26 -14.52
N ALA A 51 -2.50 14.78 -13.97
CA ALA A 51 -3.77 15.51 -13.97
C ALA A 51 -3.67 16.86 -13.23
N SER A 52 -2.87 16.95 -12.18
CA SER A 52 -2.66 18.19 -11.42
C SER A 52 -1.88 19.23 -12.22
N LEU A 53 -0.87 18.80 -12.98
CA LEU A 53 -0.03 19.67 -13.82
C LEU A 53 -0.69 20.05 -15.14
N LEU A 54 -1.33 19.08 -15.82
CA LEU A 54 -1.92 19.24 -17.16
C LEU A 54 -3.40 19.66 -17.11
N LYS A 55 -3.94 19.92 -15.92
CA LYS A 55 -5.37 20.22 -15.70
C LYS A 55 -6.32 19.12 -16.20
N GLY A 56 -5.89 17.87 -16.13
CA GLY A 56 -6.67 16.69 -16.50
C GLY A 56 -7.66 16.24 -15.41
N ILE A 57 -8.37 15.14 -15.72
CA ILE A 57 -9.31 14.49 -14.80
C ILE A 57 -8.53 13.74 -13.71
N GLN A 58 -8.88 13.96 -12.44
CA GLN A 58 -8.27 13.27 -11.31
C GLN A 58 -8.76 11.83 -11.16
N PRO A 59 -7.96 10.92 -10.57
CA PRO A 59 -8.43 9.57 -10.25
C PRO A 59 -9.67 9.61 -9.34
N PRO A 60 -10.55 8.59 -9.42
CA PRO A 60 -11.71 8.49 -8.55
C PRO A 60 -11.32 8.55 -7.08
N ALA A 61 -12.12 9.26 -6.27
CA ALA A 61 -11.90 9.37 -4.83
C ALA A 61 -11.81 7.99 -4.16
N TRP A 62 -12.64 7.04 -4.60
CA TRP A 62 -12.58 5.65 -4.16
C TRP A 62 -11.20 5.03 -4.31
N LEU A 63 -10.56 5.19 -5.47
CA LEU A 63 -9.28 4.57 -5.78
C LEU A 63 -8.14 5.20 -4.98
N LYS A 64 -8.14 6.54 -4.86
CA LYS A 64 -7.18 7.25 -4.00
C LYS A 64 -7.30 6.83 -2.54
N GLY A 65 -8.53 6.83 -1.98
CA GLY A 65 -8.76 6.41 -0.61
C GLY A 65 -8.33 4.96 -0.35
N CYS A 66 -8.64 4.05 -1.28
CA CYS A 66 -8.23 2.64 -1.23
C CYS A 66 -6.70 2.50 -1.09
N LEU A 67 -5.93 3.20 -1.94
CA LEU A 67 -4.48 3.09 -1.95
C LEU A 67 -3.82 3.84 -0.79
N THR A 68 -4.44 4.91 -0.27
CA THR A 68 -4.01 5.52 1.01
C THR A 68 -4.17 4.53 2.16
N VAL A 69 -5.31 3.83 2.25
CA VAL A 69 -5.54 2.79 3.27
C VAL A 69 -4.49 1.67 3.16
N TYR A 70 -4.22 1.16 1.96
CA TYR A 70 -3.21 0.12 1.77
C TYR A 70 -1.78 0.59 2.06
N ALA A 71 -1.46 1.85 1.77
CA ALA A 71 -0.16 2.42 2.11
C ALA A 71 0.03 2.50 3.64
N ILE A 72 -0.99 2.95 4.38
CA ILE A 72 -0.97 2.98 5.85
C ILE A 72 -0.83 1.57 6.41
N ILE A 73 -1.61 0.61 5.90
CA ILE A 73 -1.52 -0.79 6.34
C ILE A 73 -0.14 -1.37 6.07
N THR A 74 0.43 -1.11 4.90
CA THR A 74 1.79 -1.54 4.55
C THR A 74 2.80 -1.01 5.57
N ALA A 75 2.72 0.27 5.93
CA ALA A 75 3.59 0.87 6.95
C ALA A 75 3.38 0.25 8.33
N LEU A 76 2.12 0.04 8.75
CA LEU A 76 1.79 -0.56 10.05
C LEU A 76 2.27 -2.01 10.15
N VAL A 77 2.04 -2.82 9.12
CA VAL A 77 2.53 -4.20 9.06
C VAL A 77 4.06 -4.23 9.08
N ALA A 78 4.71 -3.35 8.31
CA ALA A 78 6.17 -3.25 8.32
C ALA A 78 6.74 -2.85 9.68
N PHE A 79 6.07 -1.94 10.40
CA PHE A 79 6.54 -1.46 11.69
C PHE A 79 6.24 -2.44 12.83
N LEU A 80 5.07 -3.09 12.83
CA LEU A 80 4.57 -3.89 13.94
C LEU A 80 4.87 -5.39 13.79
N LEU A 81 4.92 -5.90 12.57
CA LEU A 81 4.93 -7.35 12.30
C LEU A 81 6.17 -7.83 11.55
N MET A 82 7.00 -6.93 11.03
CA MET A 82 8.21 -7.29 10.28
C MET A 82 9.48 -6.93 11.07
N PRO A 83 10.55 -7.74 10.96
CA PRO A 83 11.85 -7.36 11.49
C PRO A 83 12.38 -6.12 10.75
N PRO A 84 13.32 -5.37 11.36
CA PRO A 84 14.02 -4.30 10.68
C PRO A 84 14.67 -4.76 9.37
N ASP A 85 14.62 -3.91 8.35
CA ASP A 85 15.30 -4.16 7.07
C ASP A 85 16.82 -4.23 7.26
N ASP A 86 17.48 -5.18 6.60
CA ASP A 86 18.93 -5.33 6.59
C ASP A 86 19.55 -4.69 5.32
N PRO A 87 20.42 -3.66 5.47
CA PRO A 87 21.09 -3.00 4.35
C PRO A 87 21.94 -3.91 3.47
N HIS A 88 22.35 -5.09 3.96
CA HIS A 88 23.12 -6.06 3.19
C HIS A 88 22.27 -6.86 2.19
N TYR A 89 20.96 -6.97 2.42
CA TYR A 89 20.06 -7.77 1.60
C TYR A 89 19.02 -6.94 0.85
N VAL A 90 18.69 -5.74 1.35
CA VAL A 90 17.73 -4.83 0.70
C VAL A 90 18.48 -3.88 -0.23
N PRO A 91 18.15 -3.85 -1.53
CA PRO A 91 18.79 -2.95 -2.46
C PRO A 91 18.59 -1.48 -2.11
N GLN A 92 19.57 -0.67 -2.50
CA GLN A 92 19.60 0.75 -2.20
C GLN A 92 19.64 1.56 -3.49
N VAL A 93 18.82 2.62 -3.53
CA VAL A 93 18.83 3.61 -4.60
C VAL A 93 19.01 4.98 -3.97
N LEU A 94 20.05 5.71 -4.39
CA LEU A 94 20.46 6.98 -3.80
C LEU A 94 20.72 6.89 -2.27
N GLY A 95 21.25 5.76 -1.80
CA GLY A 95 21.53 5.53 -0.37
C GLY A 95 20.30 5.24 0.49
N ILE A 96 19.13 5.03 -0.13
CA ILE A 96 17.89 4.69 0.56
C ILE A 96 17.47 3.27 0.16
N MET A 97 17.20 2.42 1.16
CA MET A 97 16.67 1.07 0.93
C MET A 97 15.31 1.13 0.23
N THR A 98 15.09 0.28 -0.78
CA THR A 98 13.81 0.19 -1.52
C THR A 98 12.63 -0.08 -0.58
N ASN A 99 12.80 -0.97 0.40
CA ASN A 99 11.79 -1.21 1.45
C ASN A 99 11.52 0.04 2.29
N THR A 100 12.52 0.87 2.61
CA THR A 100 12.29 2.13 3.33
C THR A 100 11.42 3.09 2.51
N MET A 101 11.57 3.09 1.18
CA MET A 101 10.71 3.87 0.29
C MET A 101 9.25 3.41 0.39
N LEU A 102 8.99 2.09 0.36
CA LEU A 102 7.62 1.54 0.36
C LEU A 102 6.98 1.41 1.74
N HIS A 103 7.76 1.17 2.80
CA HIS A 103 7.27 0.94 4.15
C HIS A 103 7.19 2.23 4.98
N ARG A 104 7.88 3.30 4.57
CA ARG A 104 7.95 4.54 5.36
C ARG A 104 7.68 5.78 4.53
N ILE A 105 8.50 6.05 3.52
CA ILE A 105 8.47 7.34 2.81
C ILE A 105 7.17 7.51 2.02
N ALA A 106 6.86 6.58 1.11
CA ALA A 106 5.65 6.66 0.27
C ALA A 106 4.35 6.63 1.10
N PRO A 107 4.19 5.79 2.14
CA PRO A 107 3.04 5.85 3.03
C PRO A 107 2.85 7.18 3.74
N VAL A 108 3.93 7.76 4.32
CA VAL A 108 3.86 9.08 4.95
C VAL A 108 3.47 10.13 3.93
N MET A 109 4.06 10.08 2.73
CA MET A 109 3.74 11.04 1.68
C MET A 109 2.31 10.90 1.16
N ALA A 110 1.76 9.68 1.10
CA ALA A 110 0.37 9.42 0.71
C ALA A 110 -0.62 9.95 1.77
N VAL A 111 -0.30 9.81 3.07
CA VAL A 111 -1.09 10.41 4.15
C VAL A 111 -1.06 11.93 4.06
N VAL A 112 0.10 12.54 3.87
CA VAL A 112 0.23 13.99 3.67
C VAL A 112 -0.55 14.45 2.45
N ASP A 113 -0.49 13.70 1.34
CA ASP A 113 -1.24 14.03 0.13
C ASP A 113 -2.75 13.97 0.33
N PHE A 114 -3.22 12.93 1.03
CA PHE A 114 -4.62 12.83 1.44
C PHE A 114 -5.02 14.02 2.31
N LEU A 115 -4.26 14.35 3.36
CA LEU A 115 -4.62 15.41 4.32
C LEU A 115 -4.56 16.82 3.73
N LEU A 116 -3.60 17.10 2.84
CA LEU A 116 -3.29 18.48 2.44
C LEU A 116 -3.75 18.83 1.02
N PHE A 117 -3.67 17.88 0.08
CA PHE A 117 -3.87 18.17 -1.35
C PHE A 117 -5.19 17.65 -1.90
N ASP A 118 -5.82 16.65 -1.28
CA ASP A 118 -7.12 16.17 -1.72
C ASP A 118 -8.29 17.01 -1.19
N PRO A 119 -9.37 17.17 -1.97
CA PRO A 119 -10.65 17.60 -1.43
C PRO A 119 -11.26 16.48 -0.57
N HIS A 120 -12.00 16.86 0.47
CA HIS A 120 -12.58 15.93 1.42
C HIS A 120 -14.11 15.85 1.36
N ARG A 121 -14.71 15.02 2.22
CA ARG A 121 -16.14 14.70 2.25
C ARG A 121 -16.63 14.03 0.97
N ARG A 122 -15.74 13.31 0.29
CA ARG A 122 -16.02 12.60 -0.97
C ARG A 122 -16.19 11.10 -0.76
N PHE A 123 -15.77 10.55 0.37
CA PHE A 123 -15.87 9.12 0.62
C PHE A 123 -17.28 8.73 1.05
N LYS A 124 -17.81 7.67 0.43
CA LYS A 124 -19.09 7.07 0.79
C LYS A 124 -18.88 6.03 1.89
N PRO A 125 -19.84 5.80 2.81
CA PRO A 125 -19.71 4.74 3.82
C PRO A 125 -19.43 3.34 3.23
N SER A 126 -20.00 3.05 2.05
CA SER A 126 -19.76 1.79 1.33
C SER A 126 -18.30 1.58 0.91
N TYR A 127 -17.50 2.66 0.85
CA TYR A 127 -16.10 2.58 0.45
C TYR A 127 -15.29 1.78 1.46
N VAL A 128 -15.56 1.96 2.76
CA VAL A 128 -14.88 1.26 3.86
C VAL A 128 -14.86 -0.25 3.63
N LEU A 129 -16.03 -0.85 3.37
CA LEU A 129 -16.14 -2.29 3.12
C LEU A 129 -15.54 -2.70 1.78
N SER A 130 -15.74 -1.89 0.73
CA SER A 130 -15.19 -2.21 -0.60
C SER A 130 -13.65 -2.19 -0.63
N TRP A 131 -13.00 -1.33 0.18
CA TRP A 131 -11.55 -1.27 0.32
C TRP A 131 -10.99 -2.49 1.07
N MET A 132 -11.82 -3.26 1.76
CA MET A 132 -11.37 -4.52 2.35
C MET A 132 -11.29 -5.64 1.31
N GLY A 133 -11.92 -5.48 0.14
CA GLY A 133 -12.17 -6.57 -0.81
C GLY A 133 -10.92 -7.19 -1.42
N TYR A 134 -9.82 -6.46 -1.54
CA TYR A 134 -8.59 -7.00 -2.12
C TYR A 134 -7.84 -7.94 -1.16
N PHE A 135 -7.90 -7.72 0.15
CA PHE A 135 -7.20 -8.55 1.12
C PHE A 135 -7.59 -10.05 1.07
N PRO A 136 -8.88 -10.45 1.06
CA PRO A 136 -9.24 -11.85 0.93
C PRO A 136 -8.86 -12.44 -0.44
N ILE A 137 -8.89 -11.64 -1.51
CA ILE A 137 -8.43 -12.07 -2.85
C ILE A 137 -6.93 -12.37 -2.83
N TYR A 138 -6.14 -11.45 -2.26
CA TYR A 138 -4.71 -11.61 -2.07
C TYR A 138 -4.39 -12.84 -1.21
N LEU A 139 -5.09 -13.02 -0.10
CA LEU A 139 -4.88 -14.16 0.79
C LEU A 139 -5.19 -15.48 0.09
N ALA A 140 -6.32 -15.56 -0.63
CA ALA A 140 -6.68 -16.73 -1.42
C ALA A 140 -5.60 -17.04 -2.47
N PHE A 141 -5.13 -16.01 -3.18
CA PHE A 141 -4.02 -16.15 -4.12
C PHE A 141 -2.76 -16.72 -3.45
N VAL A 142 -2.33 -16.18 -2.31
CA VAL A 142 -1.13 -16.66 -1.60
C VAL A 142 -1.29 -18.12 -1.17
N VAL A 143 -2.42 -18.47 -0.54
CA VAL A 143 -2.67 -19.83 -0.05
C VAL A 143 -2.77 -20.84 -1.20
N ILE A 144 -3.54 -20.54 -2.24
CA ILE A 144 -3.69 -21.42 -3.40
C ILE A 144 -2.33 -21.60 -4.10
N ARG A 145 -1.59 -20.51 -4.33
CA ARG A 145 -0.25 -20.56 -4.92
C ARG A 145 0.70 -21.41 -4.09
N ALA A 146 0.67 -21.27 -2.76
CA ALA A 146 1.54 -22.04 -1.87
C ALA A 146 1.27 -23.55 -1.94
N GLN A 147 0.01 -23.96 -2.10
CA GLN A 147 -0.35 -25.36 -2.29
C GLN A 147 0.08 -25.90 -3.65
N LEU A 148 -0.09 -25.12 -4.72
CA LEU A 148 0.26 -25.53 -6.08
C LEU A 148 1.78 -25.52 -6.33
N TRP A 149 2.52 -24.60 -5.70
CA TRP A 149 3.96 -24.43 -5.89
C TRP A 149 4.70 -24.20 -4.56
N PRO A 150 4.87 -25.24 -3.73
CA PRO A 150 5.40 -25.14 -2.37
C PRO A 150 6.88 -24.72 -2.26
N HIS A 151 7.61 -24.61 -3.37
CA HIS A 151 9.02 -24.22 -3.39
C HIS A 151 9.29 -22.97 -4.26
N SER A 152 8.24 -22.22 -4.58
CA SER A 152 8.32 -21.11 -5.53
C SER A 152 8.82 -19.79 -4.95
N GLY A 153 9.24 -19.77 -3.67
CA GLY A 153 9.50 -18.53 -2.96
C GLY A 153 8.23 -17.67 -2.80
N PRO A 154 8.31 -16.47 -2.24
CA PRO A 154 9.46 -15.57 -2.39
C PRO A 154 10.40 -15.50 -1.19
N SER A 155 10.09 -16.22 -0.11
CA SER A 155 10.90 -16.21 1.10
C SER A 155 12.13 -17.11 0.98
N VAL A 156 13.10 -16.88 1.87
CA VAL A 156 14.37 -17.64 1.92
C VAL A 156 14.10 -19.15 1.97
N GLY A 157 14.94 -19.94 1.30
CA GLY A 157 14.78 -21.40 1.23
C GLY A 157 13.62 -21.87 0.35
N GLY A 158 13.04 -20.98 -0.47
CA GLY A 158 11.96 -21.33 -1.40
C GLY A 158 10.57 -21.35 -0.76
N ASN A 159 10.43 -20.89 0.49
CA ASN A 159 9.14 -20.84 1.18
C ASN A 159 8.12 -20.00 0.37
N PRO A 160 6.93 -20.55 0.07
CA PRO A 160 5.99 -19.94 -0.86
C PRO A 160 5.23 -18.74 -0.25
N TYR A 161 5.26 -18.59 1.08
CA TYR A 161 4.58 -17.52 1.79
C TYR A 161 5.44 -16.27 1.84
N PRO A 162 4.88 -15.09 1.50
CA PRO A 162 5.60 -13.83 1.57
C PRO A 162 5.81 -13.36 3.01
N TYR A 163 4.94 -13.75 3.95
CA TYR A 163 5.03 -13.32 5.34
C TYR A 163 4.82 -14.48 6.30
N THR A 164 5.63 -14.53 7.36
CA THR A 164 5.59 -15.57 8.39
C THR A 164 4.26 -15.62 9.13
N PHE A 165 3.61 -14.46 9.34
CA PHE A 165 2.32 -14.35 10.01
C PHE A 165 1.13 -14.86 9.18
N ILE A 166 1.32 -15.25 7.92
CA ILE A 166 0.33 -15.98 7.11
C ILE A 166 0.86 -17.32 6.60
N ASP A 167 1.98 -17.81 7.12
CA ASP A 167 2.54 -19.10 6.73
C ASP A 167 1.77 -20.24 7.40
N LEU A 168 0.80 -20.80 6.68
CA LEU A 168 -0.04 -21.89 7.21
C LEU A 168 0.78 -23.13 7.60
N GLY A 169 1.89 -23.39 6.91
CA GLY A 169 2.76 -24.54 7.18
C GLY A 169 3.49 -24.41 8.52
N GLN A 170 3.92 -23.19 8.88
CA GLN A 170 4.58 -22.91 10.15
C GLN A 170 3.60 -22.68 11.30
N LEU A 171 2.46 -22.04 11.02
CA LEU A 171 1.51 -21.59 12.06
C LEU A 171 0.49 -22.67 12.44
N GLY A 172 0.13 -23.55 11.51
CA GLY A 172 -1.07 -24.38 11.61
C GLY A 172 -2.37 -23.56 11.53
N TRP A 173 -3.50 -24.26 11.42
CA TRP A 173 -4.80 -23.62 11.15
C TRP A 173 -5.28 -22.65 12.24
N SER A 174 -5.08 -22.99 13.52
CA SER A 174 -5.57 -22.18 14.63
C SER A 174 -4.92 -20.79 14.65
N GLN A 175 -3.59 -20.72 14.66
CA GLN A 175 -2.88 -19.45 14.68
C GLN A 175 -3.03 -18.69 13.35
N PHE A 176 -3.08 -19.40 12.21
CA PHE A 176 -3.36 -18.80 10.92
C PHE A 176 -4.69 -18.02 10.94
N ILE A 177 -5.79 -18.65 11.39
CA ILE A 177 -7.11 -17.99 11.47
C ILE A 177 -7.09 -16.78 12.41
N VAL A 178 -6.45 -16.90 13.58
CA VAL A 178 -6.30 -15.78 14.52
C VAL A 178 -5.59 -14.60 13.86
N ASN A 179 -4.51 -14.84 13.13
CA ASN A 179 -3.77 -13.81 12.41
C ASN A 179 -4.63 -13.16 11.31
N ILE A 180 -5.37 -13.94 10.53
CA ILE A 180 -6.25 -13.40 9.48
C ILE A 180 -7.35 -12.53 10.07
N VAL A 181 -7.98 -12.95 11.17
CA VAL A 181 -8.99 -12.13 11.87
C VAL A 181 -8.38 -10.82 12.37
N GLY A 182 -7.20 -10.87 12.99
CA GLY A 182 -6.47 -9.69 13.43
C GLY A 182 -6.16 -8.71 12.29
N LEU A 183 -5.71 -9.23 11.15
CA LEU A 183 -5.46 -8.43 9.95
C LEU A 183 -6.74 -7.80 9.40
N VAL A 184 -7.85 -8.55 9.31
CA VAL A 184 -9.15 -8.02 8.86
C VAL A 184 -9.62 -6.88 9.77
N ILE A 185 -9.48 -7.02 11.08
CA ILE A 185 -9.80 -5.97 12.05
C ILE A 185 -8.89 -4.75 11.81
N GLY A 186 -7.58 -4.96 11.63
CA GLY A 186 -6.63 -3.89 11.33
C GLY A 186 -7.00 -3.12 10.05
N PHE A 187 -7.32 -3.83 8.97
CA PHE A 187 -7.79 -3.24 7.70
C PHE A 187 -9.06 -2.40 7.92
N LEU A 188 -10.03 -2.93 8.66
CA LEU A 188 -11.29 -2.24 8.95
C LEU A 188 -11.06 -0.97 9.76
N LEU A 189 -10.22 -1.02 10.80
CA LEU A 189 -9.92 0.13 11.65
C LEU A 189 -9.22 1.24 10.87
N VAL A 190 -8.25 0.90 10.01
CA VAL A 190 -7.57 1.89 9.16
C VAL A 190 -8.53 2.48 8.13
N ALA A 191 -9.35 1.65 7.47
CA ALA A 191 -10.34 2.11 6.51
C ALA A 191 -11.37 3.07 7.15
N LEU A 192 -11.85 2.73 8.35
CA LEU A 192 -12.73 3.59 9.14
C LEU A 192 -12.04 4.89 9.54
N ALA A 193 -10.79 4.86 10.01
CA ALA A 193 -10.05 6.05 10.38
C ALA A 193 -9.89 7.02 9.19
N VAL A 194 -9.47 6.53 8.03
CA VAL A 194 -9.35 7.34 6.80
C VAL A 194 -10.70 7.92 6.38
N PHE A 195 -11.78 7.13 6.45
CA PHE A 195 -13.13 7.59 6.16
C PHE A 195 -13.60 8.70 7.13
N LEU A 196 -13.38 8.52 8.44
CA LEU A 196 -13.77 9.50 9.46
C LEU A 196 -12.98 10.81 9.31
N ILE A 197 -11.67 10.72 9.03
CA ILE A 197 -10.84 11.90 8.77
C ILE A 197 -11.35 12.65 7.54
N ASP A 198 -11.68 11.96 6.44
CA ASP A 198 -12.29 12.59 5.26
C ASP A 198 -13.61 13.30 5.58
N ARG A 199 -14.38 12.77 6.53
CA ARG A 199 -15.66 13.35 6.93
C ARG A 199 -15.51 14.63 7.75
N ILE A 200 -14.49 14.67 8.63
CA ILE A 200 -14.25 15.77 9.56
C ILE A 200 -13.58 16.96 8.85
N LEU A 201 -12.69 16.69 7.88
CA LEU A 201 -11.97 17.73 7.17
C LEU A 201 -12.87 18.58 6.24
N PRO A 202 -12.45 19.83 5.90
CA PRO A 202 -13.20 20.72 5.02
C PRO A 202 -13.32 20.15 3.60
N GLU A 203 -14.43 20.43 2.91
CA GLU A 203 -14.68 19.93 1.56
C GLU A 203 -13.60 20.33 0.54
N LYS A 204 -13.07 21.55 0.68
CA LYS A 204 -11.93 22.01 -0.12
C LYS A 204 -10.63 21.52 0.51
N SER A 205 -9.68 21.14 -0.34
CA SER A 205 -8.31 20.82 0.07
C SER A 205 -7.70 21.98 0.88
N LEU A 206 -6.99 21.65 1.96
CA LEU A 206 -6.38 22.64 2.84
C LEU A 206 -5.35 23.54 2.13
N LEU A 207 -4.65 23.00 1.12
CA LEU A 207 -3.61 23.72 0.37
C LEU A 207 -3.93 23.94 -1.11
N CYS A 208 -5.06 23.54 -1.67
CA CYS A 208 -5.41 23.84 -3.07
C CYS A 208 -6.64 24.75 -3.22
N SER A 209 -7.12 25.36 -2.12
CA SER A 209 -8.22 26.32 -2.14
C SER A 209 -7.75 27.74 -2.53
N GLN A 210 -7.46 27.95 -3.81
CA GLN A 210 -7.58 29.25 -4.49
C GLN A 210 -8.06 29.01 -5.92
#